data_AF-A0A0D7BDN3-F1
#
_entry.id   AF-A0A0D7BDN3-F1
#
_cell.length_a   1.000
_cell.length_b   1.000
_cell.length_c   1.000
_cell.angle_alpha   90.00
_cell.angle_beta   90.00
_cell.angle_gamma   90.00
#
_symmetry.space_group_name_H-M   'P 1'
#
loop_
_entity.id
_entity.type
_entity.pdbx_description
1 polymer ?
#
loop_
_entity_poly.entity_id
_entity_poly.type
_entity_poly.pdbx_seq_one_letter_code
_entity_poly.pdbx_strand_id
1 'polypeptide(L)'
;MLFASLALFASAALATPLQRAGGLQVEISAPKDAASVADLSFEAKITNNGAEDLKVLKYGTVLDSLPTRSFAVTKDGAEVDFTGVKLSVSLEENAENAFTVIQAGETVSVTHDISALFDFESAGAGTFSFEPLVDFMVTKADSELDALVPLAGLAKAKVDSNAFEVAVSNVDKVALLGEAELEKRSRVSCSTSSYNSFISSSYTEGKALASLGVSYISQYGSSGSIYSAYFSGVSTSSVSSKLSAVANENSSSRTLSCSDPYSVCDGNVIAYTLTSTTNIYFCSIFYNEVATSRLCSGTSVASRNIRGGTTLHELTHAVASTDDVTYGCANDQALSASNKLRNADNYNCFVTQVYASTQC
;
A
#
# COMPACT_ATOMS: atom_id res chain seq x y z
N MET A 1 43.77 23.61 -48.02
CA MET A 1 42.30 23.50 -47.84
C MET A 1 42.05 22.21 -47.07
N LEU A 2 41.82 22.32 -45.76
CA LEU A 2 41.63 21.19 -44.86
C LEU A 2 40.18 20.67 -44.97
N PHE A 3 40.04 19.35 -45.14
CA PHE A 3 38.77 18.64 -45.04
C PHE A 3 38.37 18.52 -43.56
N ALA A 4 37.21 19.04 -43.19
CA ALA A 4 36.61 18.84 -41.87
C ALA A 4 35.60 17.69 -41.96
N SER A 5 35.94 16.54 -41.36
CA SER A 5 35.05 15.39 -41.20
C SER A 5 34.07 15.66 -40.05
N LEU A 6 32.78 15.73 -40.36
CA LEU A 6 31.70 15.90 -39.39
C LEU A 6 31.40 14.53 -38.74
N ALA A 7 31.84 14.33 -37.50
CA ALA A 7 31.51 13.13 -36.72
C ALA A 7 30.10 13.25 -36.13
N LEU A 8 29.16 12.43 -36.61
CA LEU A 8 27.87 12.22 -35.97
C LEU A 8 28.07 11.46 -34.65
N PHE A 9 27.88 12.14 -33.52
CA PHE A 9 27.69 11.48 -32.24
C PHE A 9 26.26 10.93 -32.19
N ALA A 10 26.10 9.64 -32.46
CA ALA A 10 24.89 8.92 -32.09
C ALA A 10 24.87 8.77 -30.56
N SER A 11 24.03 9.54 -29.88
CA SER A 11 23.72 9.36 -28.47
C SER A 11 22.95 8.05 -28.31
N ALA A 12 23.67 6.94 -28.13
CA ALA A 12 23.07 5.71 -27.63
C ALA A 12 22.67 5.96 -26.17
N ALA A 13 21.39 6.23 -25.94
CA ALA A 13 20.81 6.11 -24.61
C ALA A 13 21.02 4.66 -24.15
N LEU A 14 21.93 4.45 -23.20
CA LEU A 14 22.12 3.16 -22.56
C LEU A 14 20.88 2.89 -21.69
N ALA A 15 19.86 2.30 -22.31
CA ALA A 15 18.79 1.62 -21.58
C ALA A 15 19.44 0.48 -20.79
N THR A 16 19.32 0.54 -19.46
CA THR A 16 19.82 -0.54 -18.59
C THR A 16 19.05 -1.83 -18.89
N PRO A 17 19.64 -3.02 -18.67
CA PRO A 17 18.98 -4.30 -18.94
C PRO A 17 17.62 -4.47 -18.23
N LEU A 18 17.39 -3.79 -17.10
CA LEU A 18 16.10 -3.79 -16.39
C LEU A 18 14.96 -3.17 -17.19
N GLN A 19 15.21 -2.24 -18.13
CA GLN A 19 14.16 -1.71 -19.01
C GLN A 19 13.64 -2.74 -20.02
N ARG A 20 14.27 -3.93 -20.10
CA ARG A 20 13.81 -5.11 -20.83
C ARG A 20 13.27 -6.24 -19.93
N ALA A 21 13.08 -6.02 -18.63
CA ALA A 21 12.23 -6.88 -17.80
C ALA A 21 10.74 -6.61 -18.12
N GLY A 22 10.38 -6.77 -19.39
CA GLY A 22 9.00 -6.83 -19.86
C GLY A 22 8.65 -8.29 -20.04
N GLY A 23 7.46 -8.69 -19.63
CA GLY A 23 7.01 -10.06 -19.84
C GLY A 23 5.98 -10.57 -18.86
N LEU A 24 5.65 -9.84 -17.79
CA LEU A 24 4.52 -10.23 -16.95
C LEU A 24 3.22 -10.03 -17.74
N GLN A 25 2.45 -11.10 -17.84
CA GLN A 25 1.12 -11.09 -18.40
C GLN A 25 0.14 -11.53 -17.31
N VAL A 26 -0.97 -10.82 -17.20
CA VAL A 26 -2.05 -11.16 -16.28
C VAL A 26 -3.29 -11.51 -17.08
N GLU A 27 -3.78 -12.73 -16.85
CA GLU A 27 -5.05 -13.21 -17.37
C GLU A 27 -6.01 -13.49 -16.21
N ILE A 28 -7.24 -13.00 -16.30
CA ILE A 28 -8.26 -13.24 -15.28
C ILE A 28 -9.29 -14.22 -15.83
N SER A 29 -9.51 -15.30 -15.10
CA SER A 29 -10.66 -16.19 -15.29
C SER A 29 -11.77 -15.76 -14.33
N ALA A 30 -12.87 -15.28 -14.89
CA ALA A 30 -14.04 -14.80 -14.17
C ALA A 30 -15.34 -15.29 -14.84
N PRO A 31 -16.45 -15.43 -14.11
CA PRO A 31 -17.76 -15.66 -14.72
C PRO A 31 -18.15 -14.46 -15.60
N LYS A 32 -18.86 -14.70 -16.70
CA LYS A 32 -19.46 -13.62 -17.51
C LYS A 32 -20.70 -13.04 -16.86
N ASP A 33 -21.46 -13.91 -16.19
CA ASP A 33 -22.70 -13.60 -15.50
C ASP A 33 -22.66 -14.26 -14.13
N ALA A 34 -23.11 -13.56 -13.10
CA ALA A 34 -23.23 -14.05 -11.73
C ALA A 34 -24.66 -13.79 -11.23
N ALA A 35 -25.26 -14.80 -10.60
CA ALA A 35 -26.59 -14.64 -10.01
C ALA A 35 -26.53 -13.70 -8.80
N SER A 36 -25.46 -13.81 -8.01
CA SER A 36 -25.19 -12.98 -6.85
C SER A 36 -23.75 -12.49 -6.83
N VAL A 37 -23.50 -11.36 -6.14
CA VAL A 37 -22.14 -10.92 -5.78
C VAL A 37 -21.39 -11.97 -4.95
N ALA A 38 -22.11 -12.83 -4.23
CA ALA A 38 -21.54 -13.98 -3.52
C ALA A 38 -20.88 -15.02 -4.45
N ASP A 39 -21.19 -15.00 -5.74
CA ASP A 39 -20.62 -15.91 -6.74
C ASP A 39 -19.38 -15.29 -7.43
N LEU A 40 -18.95 -14.08 -7.04
CA LEU A 40 -17.80 -13.40 -7.62
C LEU A 40 -16.49 -13.94 -7.04
N SER A 41 -16.01 -15.02 -7.65
CA SER A 41 -14.68 -15.57 -7.43
C SER A 41 -13.87 -15.53 -8.72
N PHE A 42 -12.70 -14.89 -8.69
CA PHE A 42 -11.83 -14.71 -9.84
C PHE A 42 -10.50 -15.44 -9.64
N GLU A 43 -9.96 -16.04 -10.70
CA GLU A 43 -8.61 -16.58 -10.70
C GLU A 43 -7.72 -15.69 -11.57
N ALA A 44 -6.71 -15.08 -10.95
CA ALA A 44 -5.67 -14.34 -11.64
C ALA A 44 -4.50 -15.29 -11.96
N LYS A 45 -4.09 -15.34 -13.22
CA LYS A 45 -2.91 -16.06 -13.71
C LYS A 45 -1.85 -15.06 -14.13
N ILE A 46 -0.70 -15.12 -13.48
CA ILE A 46 0.42 -14.23 -13.70
C ILE A 46 1.55 -15.04 -14.31
N THR A 47 1.86 -14.78 -15.58
CA THR A 47 2.89 -15.50 -16.35
C THR A 47 4.10 -14.61 -16.56
N ASN A 48 5.29 -15.12 -16.26
CA ASN A 48 6.55 -14.46 -16.59
C ASN A 48 7.04 -14.91 -17.97
N ASN A 49 6.72 -14.14 -19.01
CA ASN A 49 7.22 -14.37 -20.38
C ASN A 49 8.66 -13.85 -20.60
N GLY A 50 9.32 -13.37 -19.55
CA GLY A 50 10.70 -12.94 -19.56
C GLY A 50 11.69 -14.11 -19.54
N ALA A 51 12.98 -13.77 -19.67
CA ALA A 51 14.08 -14.74 -19.65
C ALA A 51 14.77 -14.88 -18.28
N GLU A 52 14.34 -14.09 -17.29
CA GLU A 52 14.93 -14.04 -15.95
C GLU A 52 13.84 -14.32 -14.91
N ASP A 53 14.24 -14.95 -13.81
CA ASP A 53 13.39 -15.18 -12.64
C ASP A 53 13.14 -13.85 -11.91
N LEU A 54 11.89 -13.59 -11.53
CA LEU A 54 11.47 -12.35 -10.89
C LEU A 54 11.01 -12.61 -9.47
N LYS A 55 11.37 -11.72 -8.53
CA LYS A 55 10.65 -11.55 -7.26
C LYS A 55 9.70 -10.38 -7.39
N VAL A 56 8.42 -10.61 -7.12
CA VAL A 56 7.34 -9.63 -7.30
C VAL A 56 6.69 -9.32 -5.95
N LEU A 57 6.65 -8.06 -5.55
CA LEU A 57 5.94 -7.64 -4.34
C LEU A 57 4.43 -7.90 -4.51
N LYS A 58 3.84 -8.70 -3.62
CA LYS A 58 2.47 -9.21 -3.81
C LYS A 58 1.36 -8.25 -3.36
N TYR A 59 1.58 -7.48 -2.28
CA TYR A 59 0.52 -6.73 -1.60
C TYR A 59 -0.16 -5.67 -2.46
N GLY A 60 -1.48 -5.57 -2.36
CA GLY A 60 -2.27 -4.55 -3.06
C GLY A 60 -2.32 -4.74 -4.58
N THR A 61 -2.11 -5.98 -5.04
CA THR A 61 -2.14 -6.35 -6.46
C THR A 61 -2.88 -7.67 -6.63
N VAL A 62 -3.12 -8.11 -7.87
CA VAL A 62 -3.71 -9.43 -8.15
C VAL A 62 -2.85 -10.64 -7.76
N LEU A 63 -1.63 -10.44 -7.25
CA LEU A 63 -0.81 -11.49 -6.62
C LEU A 63 -1.09 -11.65 -5.11
N ASP A 64 -1.81 -10.70 -4.51
CA ASP A 64 -2.24 -10.77 -3.11
C ASP A 64 -3.40 -11.75 -2.96
N SER A 65 -3.48 -12.44 -1.82
CA SER A 65 -4.63 -13.28 -1.45
C SER A 65 -5.40 -12.74 -0.25
N LEU A 66 -4.96 -11.62 0.31
CA LEU A 66 -5.63 -10.92 1.40
C LEU A 66 -6.86 -10.15 0.87
N PRO A 67 -7.79 -9.73 1.74
CA PRO A 67 -8.96 -8.92 1.36
C PRO A 67 -8.59 -7.46 1.03
N THR A 68 -7.49 -7.25 0.31
CA THR A 68 -7.01 -5.97 -0.21
C THR A 68 -7.65 -5.67 -1.56
N ARG A 69 -7.38 -4.47 -2.09
CA ARG A 69 -7.92 -4.07 -3.38
C ARG A 69 -7.10 -4.69 -4.51
N SER A 70 -7.53 -5.85 -5.01
CA SER A 70 -6.89 -6.50 -6.18
C SER A 70 -7.41 -5.96 -7.52
N PHE A 71 -8.57 -5.30 -7.53
CA PHE A 71 -9.23 -4.76 -8.73
C PHE A 71 -9.71 -3.33 -8.50
N ALA A 72 -9.65 -2.49 -9.52
CA ALA A 72 -10.51 -1.30 -9.59
C ALA A 72 -11.86 -1.71 -10.19
N VAL A 73 -12.95 -1.31 -9.54
CA VAL A 73 -14.30 -1.70 -9.94
C VAL A 73 -15.09 -0.47 -10.30
N THR A 74 -15.74 -0.50 -11.45
CA THR A 74 -16.61 0.59 -11.89
C THR A 74 -17.95 0.05 -12.39
N LYS A 75 -18.97 0.90 -12.31
CA LYS A 75 -20.28 0.69 -12.92
C LYS A 75 -20.74 1.99 -13.55
N ASP A 76 -21.14 1.93 -14.81
CA ASP A 76 -21.59 3.10 -15.58
C ASP A 76 -20.58 4.28 -15.54
N GLY A 77 -19.28 3.96 -15.46
CA GLY A 77 -18.18 4.91 -15.38
C GLY A 77 -17.92 5.52 -13.99
N ALA A 78 -18.69 5.13 -12.96
CA ALA A 78 -18.44 5.52 -11.56
C ALA A 78 -17.69 4.41 -10.81
N GLU A 79 -16.75 4.79 -9.94
CA GLU A 79 -16.05 3.84 -9.05
C GLU A 79 -17.04 3.25 -8.04
N VAL A 80 -16.93 1.94 -7.82
CA VAL A 80 -17.63 1.25 -6.73
C VAL A 80 -16.72 1.28 -5.50
N ASP A 81 -17.26 1.73 -4.37
CA ASP A 81 -16.49 1.90 -3.15
C ASP A 81 -15.93 0.56 -2.67
N PHE A 82 -14.62 0.54 -2.43
CA PHE A 82 -13.93 -0.61 -1.83
C PHE A 82 -14.18 -0.65 -0.33
N THR A 83 -14.51 -1.82 0.20
CA THR A 83 -14.87 -2.08 1.60
C THR A 83 -13.89 -2.99 2.34
N GLY A 84 -12.89 -3.54 1.66
CA GLY A 84 -11.85 -4.40 2.24
C GLY A 84 -10.82 -3.64 3.08
N VAL A 85 -9.60 -4.19 3.18
CA VAL A 85 -8.54 -3.66 4.05
C VAL A 85 -7.44 -2.94 3.28
N LYS A 86 -6.80 -1.98 3.95
CA LYS A 86 -5.55 -1.30 3.55
C LYS A 86 -4.46 -1.66 4.55
N LEU A 87 -3.23 -1.82 4.10
CA LEU A 87 -2.16 -2.47 4.87
C LEU A 87 -1.00 -1.51 5.14
N SER A 88 -0.36 -1.67 6.29
CA SER A 88 1.06 -1.34 6.47
C SER A 88 1.84 -2.65 6.54
N VAL A 89 2.89 -2.77 5.73
CA VAL A 89 3.71 -3.99 5.64
C VAL A 89 5.19 -3.73 5.95
N SER A 90 5.81 -4.76 6.51
CA SER A 90 7.25 -4.90 6.69
C SER A 90 7.82 -5.66 5.49
N LEU A 91 8.85 -5.07 4.89
CA LEU A 91 9.62 -5.68 3.80
C LEU A 91 11.01 -6.15 4.26
N GLU A 92 11.34 -5.96 5.53
CA GLU A 92 12.59 -6.44 6.16
C GLU A 92 12.32 -7.72 6.96
N GLU A 93 11.35 -7.67 7.88
CA GLU A 93 10.91 -8.87 8.61
C GLU A 93 10.27 -9.86 7.63
N ASN A 94 10.74 -11.11 7.61
CA ASN A 94 10.25 -12.17 6.72
C ASN A 94 10.20 -11.74 5.25
N ALA A 95 11.22 -11.02 4.76
CA ALA A 95 11.22 -10.42 3.41
C ALA A 95 10.75 -11.38 2.31
N GLU A 96 11.21 -12.65 2.32
CA GLU A 96 10.83 -13.65 1.31
C GLU A 96 9.31 -13.89 1.20
N ASN A 97 8.54 -13.72 2.28
CA ASN A 97 7.08 -13.89 2.28
C ASN A 97 6.33 -12.69 1.67
N ALA A 98 6.96 -11.51 1.60
CA ALA A 98 6.38 -10.32 0.96
C ALA A 98 6.43 -10.42 -0.57
N PHE A 99 7.27 -11.31 -1.11
CA PHE A 99 7.44 -11.48 -2.55
C PHE A 99 6.94 -12.83 -3.04
N THR A 100 6.44 -12.85 -4.27
CA THR A 100 6.23 -14.06 -5.04
C THR A 100 7.38 -14.21 -6.04
N VAL A 101 8.08 -15.34 -5.99
CA VAL A 101 9.05 -15.68 -7.03
C VAL A 101 8.30 -16.28 -8.22
N ILE A 102 8.52 -15.75 -9.42
CA ILE A 102 7.96 -16.28 -10.67
C ILE A 102 9.12 -16.55 -11.62
N GLN A 103 9.42 -17.83 -11.84
CA GLN A 103 10.52 -18.23 -12.72
C GLN A 103 10.25 -17.84 -14.18
N ALA A 104 11.29 -17.75 -14.99
CA ALA A 104 11.16 -17.55 -16.42
C ALA A 104 10.28 -18.65 -17.05
N GLY A 105 9.20 -18.25 -17.71
CA GLY A 105 8.20 -19.15 -18.31
C GLY A 105 7.17 -19.74 -17.35
N GLU A 106 7.25 -19.44 -16.04
CA GLU A 106 6.30 -19.93 -15.04
C GLU A 106 5.02 -19.08 -15.01
N THR A 107 3.91 -19.73 -14.63
CA THR A 107 2.64 -19.10 -14.31
C THR A 107 2.27 -19.38 -12.85
N VAL A 108 2.03 -18.33 -12.07
CA VAL A 108 1.44 -18.41 -10.72
C VAL A 108 -0.05 -18.07 -10.81
N SER A 109 -0.88 -18.79 -10.04
CA SER A 109 -2.32 -18.55 -9.98
C SER A 109 -2.76 -18.15 -8.57
N VAL A 110 -3.60 -17.12 -8.46
CA VAL A 110 -4.16 -16.64 -7.19
C VAL A 110 -5.67 -16.50 -7.33
N THR A 111 -6.42 -17.03 -6.36
CA THR A 111 -7.88 -16.90 -6.31
C THR A 111 -8.28 -15.72 -5.44
N HIS A 112 -9.22 -14.93 -5.92
CA HIS A 112 -9.76 -13.75 -5.26
C HIS A 112 -11.25 -13.95 -5.01
N ASP A 113 -11.68 -13.82 -3.76
CA ASP A 113 -13.09 -13.66 -3.39
C ASP A 113 -13.42 -12.16 -3.33
N ILE A 114 -14.29 -11.71 -4.23
CA ILE A 114 -14.62 -10.29 -4.38
C ILE A 114 -15.89 -9.92 -3.61
N SER A 115 -16.66 -10.93 -3.18
CA SER A 115 -18.05 -10.79 -2.74
C SER A 115 -18.28 -9.71 -1.67
N ALA A 116 -17.35 -9.58 -0.72
CA ALA A 116 -17.42 -8.65 0.41
C ALA A 116 -16.50 -7.42 0.30
N LEU A 117 -15.79 -7.27 -0.82
CA LEU A 117 -14.71 -6.28 -0.96
C LEU A 117 -15.15 -4.95 -1.58
N PHE A 118 -16.39 -4.86 -2.06
CA PHE A 118 -16.95 -3.63 -2.64
C PHE A 118 -18.41 -3.44 -2.23
N ASP A 119 -18.85 -2.18 -2.18
CA ASP A 119 -20.24 -1.80 -1.91
C ASP A 119 -21.12 -1.95 -3.17
N PHE A 120 -21.34 -3.20 -3.57
CA PHE A 120 -22.22 -3.54 -4.69
C PHE A 120 -23.68 -3.17 -4.43
N GLU A 121 -24.12 -3.20 -3.17
CA GLU A 121 -25.50 -2.89 -2.78
C GLU A 121 -25.86 -1.45 -3.14
N SER A 122 -25.00 -0.49 -2.75
CA SER A 122 -25.17 0.92 -3.11
C SER A 122 -25.02 1.17 -4.61
N ALA A 123 -24.17 0.42 -5.30
CA ALA A 123 -24.00 0.52 -6.75
C ALA A 123 -25.19 -0.06 -7.54
N GLY A 124 -25.94 -1.00 -6.95
CA GLY A 124 -27.08 -1.69 -7.54
C GLY A 124 -26.71 -2.79 -8.55
N ALA A 125 -27.67 -3.65 -8.89
CA ALA A 125 -27.48 -4.70 -9.90
C ALA A 125 -27.18 -4.14 -11.31
N GLY A 126 -26.44 -4.90 -12.12
CA GLY A 126 -26.04 -4.49 -13.48
C GLY A 126 -24.69 -5.07 -13.89
N THR A 127 -24.09 -4.47 -14.92
CA THR A 127 -22.75 -4.85 -15.40
C THR A 127 -21.68 -4.03 -14.70
N PHE A 128 -20.73 -4.72 -14.09
CA PHE A 128 -19.56 -4.13 -13.45
C PHE A 128 -18.33 -4.36 -14.32
N SER A 129 -17.49 -3.35 -14.44
CA SER A 129 -16.17 -3.45 -15.08
C SER A 129 -15.10 -3.59 -14.01
N PHE A 130 -14.21 -4.56 -14.19
CA PHE A 130 -13.11 -4.90 -13.28
C PHE A 130 -11.78 -4.70 -14.01
N GLU A 131 -10.93 -3.85 -13.47
CA GLU A 131 -9.56 -3.64 -13.94
C GLU A 131 -8.56 -4.24 -12.93
N PRO A 132 -7.74 -5.23 -13.32
CA PRO A 132 -6.72 -5.82 -12.47
C PRO A 132 -5.69 -4.77 -12.00
N LEU A 133 -5.38 -4.72 -10.71
CA LEU A 133 -4.27 -3.91 -10.21
C LEU A 133 -2.94 -4.65 -10.41
N VAL A 134 -2.15 -4.14 -11.37
CA VAL A 134 -0.92 -4.76 -11.89
C VAL A 134 0.31 -3.87 -11.73
N ASP A 135 0.29 -2.95 -10.76
CA ASP A 135 1.44 -2.10 -10.41
C ASP A 135 2.54 -2.89 -9.68
N PHE A 136 3.00 -3.98 -10.30
CA PHE A 136 4.00 -4.89 -9.76
C PHE A 136 5.36 -4.21 -9.61
N MET A 137 5.89 -4.25 -8.39
CA MET A 137 7.26 -3.89 -8.07
C MET A 137 8.12 -5.16 -8.07
N VAL A 138 9.18 -5.18 -8.88
CA VAL A 138 9.98 -6.39 -9.15
C VAL A 138 11.48 -6.17 -8.95
N THR A 139 12.17 -7.26 -8.61
CA THR A 139 13.64 -7.39 -8.67
C THR A 139 14.01 -8.76 -9.24
N LYS A 140 15.27 -8.96 -9.66
CA LYS A 140 15.75 -10.28 -10.10
C LYS A 140 15.82 -11.26 -8.92
N ALA A 141 15.61 -12.55 -9.18
CA ALA A 141 15.67 -13.57 -8.13
C ALA A 141 17.09 -13.94 -7.69
N ASP A 142 18.10 -13.74 -8.55
CA ASP A 142 19.51 -14.11 -8.34
C ASP A 142 20.35 -13.03 -7.64
N SER A 143 19.81 -11.82 -7.45
CA SER A 143 20.38 -10.90 -6.48
C SER A 143 20.34 -11.61 -5.13
N GLU A 144 21.49 -11.84 -4.49
CA GLU A 144 21.55 -12.38 -3.12
C GLU A 144 20.62 -11.54 -2.24
N LEU A 145 19.41 -12.07 -1.97
CA LEU A 145 18.50 -11.51 -0.99
C LEU A 145 18.98 -11.95 0.39
N ASP A 146 20.17 -11.51 0.77
CA ASP A 146 20.64 -11.58 2.15
C ASP A 146 19.80 -10.58 2.96
N ALA A 147 18.60 -10.97 3.41
CA ALA A 147 17.71 -10.37 4.44
C ALA A 147 17.52 -8.82 4.49
N LEU A 148 18.10 -8.07 3.57
CA LEU A 148 18.33 -6.63 3.63
C LEU A 148 18.19 -6.06 2.21
N VAL A 149 17.14 -6.48 1.48
CA VAL A 149 16.79 -5.84 0.21
C VAL A 149 16.76 -4.33 0.45
N PRO A 150 17.66 -3.55 -0.17
CA PRO A 150 17.44 -2.14 -0.23
C PRO A 150 16.18 -1.98 -1.09
N LEU A 151 15.08 -1.53 -0.51
CA LEU A 151 13.84 -1.22 -1.22
C LEU A 151 14.07 -0.30 -2.44
N ALA A 152 15.22 0.37 -2.48
CA ALA A 152 15.78 1.10 -3.61
C ALA A 152 16.08 0.27 -4.88
N GLY A 153 16.01 -1.08 -4.83
CA GLY A 153 16.25 -1.98 -5.96
C GLY A 153 14.99 -2.41 -6.72
N LEU A 154 13.79 -2.11 -6.21
CA LEU A 154 12.55 -2.49 -6.87
C LEU A 154 12.28 -1.59 -8.08
N ALA A 155 11.91 -2.21 -9.21
CA ALA A 155 11.50 -1.52 -10.41
C ALA A 155 10.04 -1.83 -10.73
N LYS A 156 9.32 -0.85 -11.27
CA LYS A 156 7.96 -1.10 -11.78
C LYS A 156 8.03 -1.99 -13.03
N ALA A 157 7.34 -3.12 -13.01
CA ALA A 157 7.25 -4.01 -14.17
C ALA A 157 6.30 -3.43 -15.23
N LYS A 158 6.58 -3.77 -16.49
CA LYS A 158 5.59 -3.63 -17.56
C LYS A 158 4.72 -4.88 -17.58
N VAL A 159 3.41 -4.70 -17.42
CA VAL A 159 2.44 -5.80 -17.35
C VAL A 159 1.38 -5.63 -18.43
N ASP A 160 1.14 -6.69 -19.19
CA ASP A 160 0.01 -6.76 -20.11
C ASP A 160 -1.19 -7.37 -19.38
N SER A 161 -2.30 -6.62 -19.28
CA SER A 161 -3.54 -7.06 -18.63
C SER A 161 -4.73 -6.37 -19.28
N ASN A 162 -5.94 -6.92 -19.11
CA ASN A 162 -7.16 -6.35 -19.67
C ASN A 162 -8.25 -6.27 -18.61
N ALA A 163 -9.05 -5.20 -18.68
CA ALA A 163 -10.31 -5.12 -17.94
C ALA A 163 -11.33 -6.11 -18.53
N PHE A 164 -12.27 -6.53 -17.69
CA PHE A 164 -13.36 -7.42 -18.08
C PHE A 164 -14.66 -6.97 -17.41
N GLU A 165 -15.78 -7.53 -17.86
CA GLU A 165 -17.10 -7.19 -17.35
C GLU A 165 -17.82 -8.43 -16.82
N VAL A 166 -18.59 -8.24 -15.74
CA VAL A 166 -19.47 -9.27 -15.18
C VAL A 166 -20.85 -8.67 -14.94
N ALA A 167 -21.88 -9.32 -15.47
CA ALA A 167 -23.26 -8.96 -15.17
C ALA A 167 -23.71 -9.63 -13.86
N VAL A 168 -24.25 -8.84 -12.92
CA VAL A 168 -24.65 -9.33 -11.60
C VAL A 168 -26.10 -8.94 -11.30
N SER A 169 -26.92 -9.94 -10.94
CA SER A 169 -28.37 -9.74 -10.73
C SER A 169 -28.73 -9.43 -9.28
N ASN A 170 -28.13 -10.13 -8.31
CA ASN A 170 -28.31 -9.89 -6.88
C ASN A 170 -27.04 -9.24 -6.31
N VAL A 171 -27.20 -8.08 -5.68
CA VAL A 171 -26.13 -7.30 -5.03
C VAL A 171 -26.31 -7.16 -3.52
N ASP A 172 -27.08 -8.07 -2.92
CA ASP A 172 -27.25 -8.14 -1.46
C ASP A 172 -25.88 -8.16 -0.78
N LYS A 173 -25.74 -7.35 0.28
CA LYS A 173 -24.48 -7.18 0.99
C LYS A 173 -23.96 -8.52 1.53
N VAL A 174 -22.71 -8.84 1.21
CA VAL A 174 -21.94 -9.92 1.83
C VAL A 174 -20.99 -9.31 2.85
N ALA A 175 -21.05 -9.78 4.09
CA ALA A 175 -20.15 -9.34 5.15
C ALA A 175 -18.77 -9.97 4.98
N LEU A 176 -17.72 -9.22 5.31
CA LEU A 176 -16.37 -9.77 5.28
C LEU A 176 -16.23 -10.82 6.40
N LEU A 177 -15.59 -11.96 6.11
CA LEU A 177 -15.37 -13.00 7.12
C LEU A 177 -14.63 -12.42 8.33
N GLY A 178 -15.21 -12.56 9.52
CA GLY A 178 -14.68 -11.96 10.75
C GLY A 178 -15.35 -10.65 11.17
N GLU A 179 -16.26 -10.11 10.36
CA GLU A 179 -17.10 -8.96 10.69
C GLU A 179 -18.17 -9.37 11.71
N ALA A 180 -17.78 -9.49 12.98
CA ALA A 180 -18.73 -9.53 14.09
C ALA A 180 -19.39 -8.15 14.26
N GLU A 181 -20.61 -8.08 14.80
CA GLU A 181 -21.18 -6.84 15.34
C GLU A 181 -20.26 -6.35 16.48
N LEU A 182 -19.26 -5.53 16.16
CA LEU A 182 -18.28 -5.08 17.15
C LEU A 182 -18.81 -3.91 17.98
N GLU A 183 -18.63 -4.10 19.29
CA GLU A 183 -18.88 -3.23 20.45
C GLU A 183 -19.04 -1.73 20.17
N LYS A 184 -20.17 -1.17 20.64
CA LYS A 184 -20.63 0.22 20.41
C LYS A 184 -19.68 1.37 20.86
N ARG A 185 -18.43 1.14 21.29
CA ARG A 185 -17.59 2.13 22.02
C ARG A 185 -16.05 2.01 21.94
N SER A 186 -15.43 1.48 20.89
CA SER A 186 -13.98 1.17 20.96
C SER A 186 -13.03 2.35 20.65
N ARG A 187 -11.84 2.34 21.30
CA ARG A 187 -10.67 3.23 21.08
C ARG A 187 -9.34 2.49 21.19
N VAL A 188 -9.17 1.61 22.16
CA VAL A 188 -8.11 0.57 22.13
C VAL A 188 -8.74 -0.70 22.67
N SER A 189 -8.83 -1.74 21.84
CA SER A 189 -9.50 -3.00 22.15
C SER A 189 -8.45 -4.10 22.33
N CYS A 190 -7.89 -4.15 23.54
CA CYS A 190 -6.84 -5.10 23.92
C CYS A 190 -6.92 -5.44 25.41
N SER A 191 -7.07 -6.72 25.72
CA SER A 191 -7.02 -7.23 27.10
C SER A 191 -5.59 -7.29 27.64
N THR A 192 -4.60 -7.55 26.79
CA THR A 192 -3.18 -7.55 27.16
C THR A 192 -2.71 -6.12 27.42
N SER A 193 -2.32 -5.82 28.67
CA SER A 193 -1.99 -4.46 29.11
C SER A 193 -0.77 -3.85 28.41
N SER A 194 0.25 -4.66 28.07
CA SER A 194 1.42 -4.21 27.33
C SER A 194 1.06 -3.79 25.90
N TYR A 195 0.25 -4.58 25.19
CA TYR A 195 -0.23 -4.26 23.84
C TYR A 195 -1.14 -3.03 23.84
N ASN A 196 -2.04 -2.94 24.83
CA ASN A 196 -2.89 -1.77 25.01
C ASN A 196 -2.05 -0.47 25.18
N SER A 197 -1.03 -0.53 26.04
CA SER A 197 -0.13 0.61 26.29
C SER A 197 0.72 0.95 25.08
N PHE A 198 1.14 -0.05 24.30
CA PHE A 198 1.93 0.12 23.09
C PHE A 198 1.11 0.83 22.00
N ILE A 199 -0.12 0.37 21.71
CA ILE A 199 -1.05 1.02 20.78
C ILE A 199 -1.41 2.44 21.26
N SER A 200 -1.65 2.63 22.56
CA SER A 200 -1.97 3.97 23.10
C SER A 200 -0.81 4.95 22.91
N SER A 201 0.42 4.47 23.10
CA SER A 201 1.64 5.26 22.88
C SER A 201 1.84 5.57 21.40
N SER A 202 1.70 4.56 20.53
CA SER A 202 1.86 4.71 19.09
C SER A 202 0.86 5.69 18.48
N TYR A 203 -0.40 5.65 18.93
CA TYR A 203 -1.43 6.60 18.53
C TYR A 203 -1.07 8.04 18.93
N THR A 204 -0.55 8.24 20.13
CA THR A 204 -0.10 9.56 20.60
C THR A 204 1.11 10.05 19.78
N GLU A 205 2.07 9.17 19.53
CA GLU A 205 3.26 9.45 18.73
C GLU A 205 2.91 9.78 17.27
N GLY A 206 2.01 9.01 16.64
CA GLY A 206 1.58 9.27 15.26
C GLY A 206 0.91 10.63 15.10
N LYS A 207 0.05 11.03 16.03
CA LYS A 207 -0.54 12.39 16.03
C LYS A 207 0.51 13.49 16.22
N ALA A 208 1.51 13.26 17.07
CA ALA A 208 2.60 14.20 17.27
C ALA A 208 3.47 14.33 16.02
N LEU A 209 3.80 13.22 15.35
CA LEU A 209 4.49 13.20 14.05
C LEU A 209 3.71 13.96 12.97
N ALA A 210 2.40 13.78 12.91
CA ALA A 210 1.56 14.51 11.97
C ALA A 210 1.60 16.03 12.23
N SER A 211 1.51 16.43 13.50
CA SER A 211 1.61 17.84 13.92
C SER A 211 2.97 18.45 13.58
N LEU A 212 4.04 17.67 13.74
CA LEU A 212 5.40 18.05 13.36
C LEU A 212 5.51 18.24 11.84
N GLY A 213 4.92 17.33 11.05
CA GLY A 213 4.86 17.46 9.59
C GLY A 213 4.14 18.74 9.14
N VAL A 214 2.99 19.06 9.74
CA VAL A 214 2.27 20.32 9.47
C VAL A 214 3.15 21.53 9.80
N SER A 215 3.85 21.51 10.94
CA SER A 215 4.74 22.59 11.37
C SER A 215 5.90 22.78 10.39
N TYR A 216 6.51 21.69 9.92
CA TYR A 216 7.56 21.73 8.91
C TYR A 216 7.05 22.35 7.60
N ILE A 217 5.87 21.93 7.12
CA ILE A 217 5.29 22.49 5.90
C ILE A 217 5.00 23.98 6.06
N SER A 218 4.48 24.41 7.22
CA SER A 218 4.25 25.82 7.50
C SER A 218 5.54 26.65 7.52
N GLN A 219 6.65 26.07 7.95
CA GLN A 219 7.93 26.77 8.06
C GLN A 219 8.67 26.85 6.73
N TYR A 220 8.73 25.75 5.99
CA TYR A 220 9.60 25.62 4.80
C TYR A 220 8.82 25.63 3.47
N GLY A 221 7.50 25.44 3.52
CA GLY A 221 6.66 25.34 2.34
C GLY A 221 7.12 24.25 1.36
N SER A 222 6.83 24.46 0.08
CA SER A 222 7.25 23.54 -0.99
C SER A 222 8.76 23.57 -1.24
N SER A 223 9.46 24.64 -0.82
CA SER A 223 10.91 24.78 -0.95
C SER A 223 11.71 23.96 0.08
N GLY A 224 11.06 23.42 1.12
CA GLY A 224 11.71 22.50 2.05
C GLY A 224 12.24 21.26 1.33
N SER A 225 13.51 20.91 1.55
CA SER A 225 14.15 19.78 0.89
C SER A 225 13.42 18.45 1.15
N ILE A 226 12.94 18.23 2.38
CA ILE A 226 12.19 17.03 2.76
C ILE A 226 10.82 17.02 2.06
N TYR A 227 10.13 18.16 2.02
CA TYR A 227 8.85 18.26 1.28
C TYR A 227 9.04 17.99 -0.21
N SER A 228 10.08 18.57 -0.82
CA SER A 228 10.38 18.34 -2.24
C SER A 228 10.68 16.88 -2.56
N ALA A 229 11.35 16.15 -1.65
CA ALA A 229 11.61 14.73 -1.83
C ALA A 229 10.29 13.92 -1.89
N TYR A 230 9.44 14.06 -0.87
CA TYR A 230 8.24 13.22 -0.73
C TYR A 230 6.98 13.75 -1.44
N PHE A 231 6.86 15.06 -1.67
CA PHE A 231 5.64 15.71 -2.15
C PHE A 231 5.89 16.75 -3.26
N SER A 232 6.99 16.62 -4.01
CA SER A 232 7.19 17.43 -5.23
C SER A 232 6.00 17.33 -6.18
N GLY A 233 5.57 18.48 -6.71
CA GLY A 233 4.39 18.58 -7.58
C GLY A 233 3.04 18.52 -6.85
N VAL A 234 3.01 18.38 -5.52
CA VAL A 234 1.79 18.36 -4.71
C VAL A 234 1.65 19.68 -3.95
N SER A 235 0.43 20.20 -3.83
CA SER A 235 0.16 21.42 -3.06
C SER A 235 0.40 21.20 -1.55
N THR A 236 1.09 22.13 -0.90
CA THR A 236 1.38 22.07 0.55
C THR A 236 0.11 22.03 1.40
N SER A 237 -0.94 22.71 0.94
CA SER A 237 -2.27 22.68 1.57
C SER A 237 -2.91 21.29 1.52
N SER A 238 -2.78 20.56 0.41
CA SER A 238 -3.33 19.20 0.29
C SER A 238 -2.66 18.24 1.28
N VAL A 239 -1.33 18.31 1.37
CA VAL A 239 -0.55 17.47 2.31
C VAL A 239 -0.85 17.87 3.76
N SER A 240 -0.82 19.17 4.06
CA SER A 240 -1.07 19.69 5.41
C SER A 240 -2.49 19.39 5.89
N SER A 241 -3.49 19.40 5.00
CA SER A 241 -4.88 19.05 5.34
C SER A 241 -5.00 17.60 5.81
N LYS A 242 -4.36 16.66 5.11
CA LYS A 242 -4.39 15.23 5.48
C LYS A 242 -3.61 14.98 6.78
N LEU A 243 -2.43 15.59 6.94
CA LEU A 243 -1.68 15.52 8.21
C LEU A 243 -2.44 16.18 9.37
N SER A 244 -3.14 17.28 9.12
CA SER A 244 -3.97 17.95 10.13
C SER A 244 -5.17 17.10 10.52
N ALA A 245 -5.77 16.35 9.60
CA ALA A 245 -6.81 15.38 9.92
C ALA A 245 -6.28 14.31 10.90
N VAL A 246 -5.09 13.76 10.65
CA VAL A 246 -4.44 12.80 11.56
C VAL A 246 -4.10 13.45 12.91
N ALA A 247 -3.47 14.63 12.90
CA ALA A 247 -3.09 15.33 14.12
C ALA A 247 -4.28 15.64 15.05
N ASN A 248 -5.44 15.95 14.45
CA ASN A 248 -6.66 16.29 15.18
C ASN A 248 -7.61 15.10 15.40
N GLU A 249 -7.29 13.91 14.88
CA GLU A 249 -8.13 12.72 15.00
C GLU A 249 -8.50 12.45 16.46
N ASN A 250 -9.80 12.28 16.72
CA ASN A 250 -10.34 12.16 18.07
C ASN A 250 -11.58 11.27 18.14
N SER A 251 -11.79 10.37 17.15
CA SER A 251 -12.94 9.47 17.16
C SER A 251 -13.05 8.71 18.48
N SER A 252 -14.25 8.75 19.07
CA SER A 252 -14.57 8.04 20.30
C SER A 252 -15.07 6.60 20.07
N SER A 253 -15.20 6.19 18.80
CA SER A 253 -15.79 4.91 18.41
C SER A 253 -14.91 4.09 17.46
N ARG A 254 -13.74 4.61 17.07
CA ARG A 254 -12.80 3.90 16.19
C ARG A 254 -12.05 2.84 16.98
N THR A 255 -12.22 1.58 16.61
CA THR A 255 -11.44 0.49 17.19
C THR A 255 -9.97 0.60 16.80
N LEU A 256 -9.08 0.54 17.78
CA LEU A 256 -7.66 0.20 17.61
C LEU A 256 -7.43 -1.17 18.28
N SER A 257 -7.40 -2.25 17.52
CA SER A 257 -7.46 -3.63 18.02
C SER A 257 -6.11 -4.34 17.92
N CYS A 258 -5.78 -5.21 18.87
CA CYS A 258 -4.66 -6.16 18.78
C CYS A 258 -5.11 -7.58 18.41
N SER A 259 -6.39 -7.76 18.09
CA SER A 259 -6.91 -8.99 17.51
C SER A 259 -7.02 -8.84 16.01
N ASP A 260 -6.81 -9.94 15.29
CA ASP A 260 -6.96 -10.03 13.84
C ASP A 260 -8.19 -10.87 13.49
N PRO A 261 -9.42 -10.31 13.58
CA PRO A 261 -10.63 -11.07 13.30
C PRO A 261 -10.77 -11.42 11.81
N TYR A 262 -10.11 -10.68 10.91
CA TYR A 262 -10.19 -10.85 9.47
C TYR A 262 -9.10 -11.74 8.89
N SER A 263 -8.22 -12.31 9.72
CA SER A 263 -7.11 -13.18 9.31
C SER A 263 -6.17 -12.54 8.27
N VAL A 264 -5.87 -11.25 8.44
CA VAL A 264 -5.03 -10.46 7.53
C VAL A 264 -3.55 -10.53 7.89
N CYS A 265 -3.22 -10.83 9.15
CA CYS A 265 -1.85 -10.83 9.66
C CYS A 265 -1.05 -12.04 9.16
N ASP A 266 -0.35 -11.88 8.03
CA ASP A 266 0.39 -12.96 7.35
C ASP A 266 1.87 -13.12 7.79
N GLY A 267 2.32 -12.31 8.77
CA GLY A 267 3.70 -12.28 9.24
C GLY A 267 4.57 -11.18 8.64
N ASN A 268 4.06 -10.45 7.66
CA ASN A 268 4.66 -9.24 7.08
C ASN A 268 3.72 -8.03 7.19
N VAL A 269 2.41 -8.24 7.28
CA VAL A 269 1.47 -7.17 7.65
C VAL A 269 1.75 -6.71 9.08
N ILE A 270 2.05 -5.43 9.24
CA ILE A 270 2.29 -4.75 10.53
C ILE A 270 0.96 -4.33 11.13
N ALA A 271 0.13 -3.67 10.35
CA ALA A 271 -1.21 -3.23 10.72
C ALA A 271 -2.09 -3.15 9.49
N TYR A 272 -3.40 -3.04 9.70
CA TYR A 272 -4.33 -2.78 8.62
C TYR A 272 -5.53 -1.94 9.08
N THR A 273 -6.09 -1.19 8.13
CA THR A 273 -7.32 -0.41 8.31
C THR A 273 -8.45 -1.05 7.51
N LEU A 274 -9.54 -1.42 8.18
CA LEU A 274 -10.77 -1.81 7.50
C LEU A 274 -11.47 -0.57 6.96
N THR A 275 -11.59 -0.45 5.64
CA THR A 275 -12.04 0.79 5.00
C THR A 275 -13.50 1.14 5.32
N SER A 276 -14.37 0.14 5.42
CA SER A 276 -15.81 0.32 5.69
C SER A 276 -16.12 0.92 7.06
N THR A 277 -15.32 0.59 8.08
CA THR A 277 -15.51 1.04 9.47
C THR A 277 -14.45 2.03 9.91
N THR A 278 -13.37 2.16 9.15
CA THR A 278 -12.16 2.91 9.46
C THR A 278 -11.48 2.47 10.78
N ASN A 279 -11.77 1.26 11.24
CA ASN A 279 -11.11 0.61 12.38
C ASN A 279 -9.71 0.14 11.98
N ILE A 280 -8.80 0.14 12.94
CA ILE A 280 -7.38 -0.23 12.74
C ILE A 280 -7.06 -1.44 13.60
N TYR A 281 -6.34 -2.39 13.02
CA TYR A 281 -5.98 -3.66 13.62
C TYR A 281 -4.46 -3.83 13.52
N PHE A 282 -3.83 -4.19 14.63
CA PHE A 282 -2.38 -4.29 14.76
C PHE A 282 -1.97 -5.75 14.86
N CYS A 283 -1.10 -6.18 13.94
CA CYS A 283 -0.58 -7.54 13.88
C CYS A 283 0.55 -7.78 14.90
N SER A 284 0.97 -9.03 15.06
CA SER A 284 2.01 -9.40 16.04
C SER A 284 3.33 -8.65 15.84
N ILE A 285 3.74 -8.45 14.58
CA ILE A 285 5.02 -7.78 14.26
C ILE A 285 5.01 -6.28 14.58
N PHE A 286 3.85 -5.64 14.72
CA PHE A 286 3.75 -4.24 15.16
C PHE A 286 4.45 -4.01 16.50
N TYR A 287 4.42 -5.00 17.39
CA TYR A 287 5.03 -4.89 18.71
C TYR A 287 6.55 -5.02 18.71
N ASN A 288 7.16 -5.34 17.56
CA ASN A 288 8.61 -5.27 17.35
C ASN A 288 9.07 -3.85 17.01
N GLU A 289 8.16 -2.96 16.61
CA GLU A 289 8.49 -1.59 16.27
C GLU A 289 8.95 -0.78 17.48
N VAL A 290 9.65 0.31 17.20
CA VAL A 290 10.27 1.14 18.22
C VAL A 290 9.61 2.51 18.32
N ALA A 291 9.81 3.18 19.46
CA ALA A 291 9.31 4.53 19.67
C ALA A 291 9.99 5.54 18.74
N THR A 292 9.29 6.63 18.42
CA THR A 292 9.74 7.70 17.53
C THR A 292 11.13 8.26 17.88
N SER A 293 11.46 8.35 19.17
CA SER A 293 12.77 8.85 19.64
C SER A 293 13.96 8.00 19.18
N ARG A 294 13.74 6.75 18.77
CA ARG A 294 14.79 5.86 18.27
C ARG A 294 15.30 6.24 16.88
N LEU A 295 14.59 7.13 16.17
CA LEU A 295 15.11 7.78 14.95
C LEU A 295 16.40 8.56 15.20
N CYS A 296 16.64 9.06 16.43
CA CYS A 296 17.86 9.80 16.77
C CYS A 296 19.04 8.89 17.11
N SER A 297 18.76 7.66 17.55
CA SER A 297 19.79 6.67 17.86
C SER A 297 19.15 5.28 17.89
N GLY A 298 19.45 4.46 16.90
CA GLY A 298 19.12 3.03 16.92
C GLY A 298 18.16 2.51 15.86
N THR A 299 17.59 3.36 15.03
CA THR A 299 16.99 2.93 13.75
C THR A 299 17.12 4.05 12.71
N SER A 300 16.70 3.78 11.48
CA SER A 300 16.70 4.74 10.37
C SER A 300 15.27 4.97 9.86
N VAL A 301 15.07 6.07 9.12
CA VAL A 301 13.82 6.33 8.40
C VAL A 301 13.53 5.20 7.39
N ALA A 302 14.58 4.69 6.73
CA ALA A 302 14.46 3.64 5.72
C ALA A 302 13.95 2.30 6.31
N SER A 303 14.24 2.03 7.58
CA SER A 303 13.79 0.82 8.28
C SER A 303 12.28 0.79 8.55
N ARG A 304 11.60 1.95 8.49
CA ARG A 304 10.14 2.10 8.63
C ARG A 304 9.52 1.45 9.88
N ASN A 305 10.31 1.11 10.90
CA ASN A 305 9.90 0.36 12.08
C ASN A 305 9.55 1.27 13.27
N ILE A 306 8.92 2.42 13.01
CA ILE A 306 8.50 3.38 14.03
C ILE A 306 7.01 3.23 14.31
N ARG A 307 6.64 2.84 15.53
CA ARG A 307 5.23 2.60 15.90
C ARG A 307 4.31 3.79 15.67
N GLY A 308 4.82 5.00 15.93
CA GLY A 308 4.11 6.25 15.64
C GLY A 308 3.91 6.47 14.14
N GLY A 309 4.91 6.11 13.33
CA GLY A 309 4.86 6.19 11.88
C GLY A 309 3.85 5.22 11.27
N THR A 310 3.88 3.95 11.69
CA THR A 310 2.88 2.95 11.28
C THR A 310 1.47 3.34 11.72
N THR A 311 1.29 3.83 12.94
CA THR A 311 -0.04 4.27 13.36
C THR A 311 -0.51 5.50 12.57
N LEU A 312 0.40 6.41 12.20
CA LEU A 312 0.08 7.53 11.32
C LEU A 312 -0.35 7.04 9.92
N HIS A 313 0.36 6.06 9.34
CA HIS A 313 0.00 5.43 8.06
C HIS A 313 -1.46 4.98 8.07
N GLU A 314 -1.83 4.13 9.04
CA GLU A 314 -3.20 3.62 9.17
C GLU A 314 -4.23 4.75 9.41
N LEU A 315 -3.87 5.75 10.21
CA LEU A 315 -4.74 6.90 10.41
C LEU A 315 -4.97 7.68 9.12
N THR A 316 -3.99 7.79 8.21
CA THR A 316 -4.22 8.45 6.92
C THR A 316 -5.27 7.71 6.09
N HIS A 317 -5.35 6.38 6.15
CA HIS A 317 -6.45 5.65 5.51
C HIS A 317 -7.78 6.04 6.13
N ALA A 318 -7.84 6.02 7.46
CA ALA A 318 -9.07 6.20 8.23
C ALA A 318 -9.66 7.62 8.15
N VAL A 319 -8.84 8.67 8.10
CA VAL A 319 -9.33 10.07 8.19
C VAL A 319 -9.00 10.93 6.98
N ALA A 320 -8.19 10.41 6.05
CA ALA A 320 -7.74 11.15 4.88
C ALA A 320 -7.87 10.34 3.58
N SER A 321 -8.43 9.13 3.62
CA SER A 321 -8.69 8.29 2.44
C SER A 321 -7.47 8.11 1.55
N THR A 322 -6.28 7.95 2.14
CA THR A 322 -5.08 7.49 1.41
C THR A 322 -5.22 6.02 1.04
N ASP A 323 -4.42 5.57 0.09
CA ASP A 323 -4.28 4.19 -0.38
C ASP A 323 -2.84 3.69 -0.17
N ASP A 324 -2.64 2.39 -0.38
CA ASP A 324 -1.31 1.78 -0.44
C ASP A 324 -0.90 1.60 -1.90
N VAL A 325 -0.23 2.62 -2.43
CA VAL A 325 0.25 2.60 -3.82
C VAL A 325 1.58 1.87 -3.92
N THR A 326 2.47 2.08 -2.95
CA THR A 326 3.76 1.42 -2.86
C THR A 326 4.29 1.51 -1.44
N TYR A 327 5.38 0.79 -1.18
CA TYR A 327 6.05 0.77 0.12
C TYR A 327 7.55 1.01 -0.04
N GLY A 328 8.12 1.68 0.95
CA GLY A 328 9.52 2.01 1.03
C GLY A 328 9.79 3.45 0.64
N CYS A 329 10.48 4.18 1.51
CA CYS A 329 10.69 5.62 1.36
C CYS A 329 11.36 6.04 0.05
N ALA A 330 12.21 5.19 -0.55
CA ALA A 330 12.81 5.46 -1.85
C ALA A 330 11.79 5.37 -3.00
N ASN A 331 10.90 4.38 -2.94
CA ASN A 331 9.83 4.19 -3.92
C ASN A 331 8.77 5.29 -3.81
N ASP A 332 8.44 5.69 -2.57
CA ASP A 332 7.55 6.81 -2.28
C ASP A 332 8.01 8.11 -2.94
N GLN A 333 9.30 8.42 -2.84
CA GLN A 333 9.90 9.60 -3.46
C GLN A 333 9.87 9.56 -4.99
N ALA A 334 9.81 8.37 -5.59
CA ALA A 334 9.76 8.17 -7.04
C ALA A 334 8.34 8.21 -7.63
N LEU A 335 7.30 8.25 -6.79
CA LEU A 335 5.91 8.29 -7.23
C LEU A 335 5.59 9.56 -8.05
N SER A 336 4.56 9.47 -8.90
CA SER A 336 3.94 10.66 -9.51
C SER A 336 3.31 11.55 -8.44
N ALA A 337 3.10 12.84 -8.73
CA ALA A 337 2.50 13.77 -7.77
C ALA A 337 1.12 13.29 -7.25
N SER A 338 0.28 12.73 -8.12
CA SER A 338 -1.02 12.16 -7.72
C SER A 338 -0.84 10.98 -6.76
N ASN A 339 0.14 10.12 -7.02
CA ASN A 339 0.41 8.96 -6.19
C ASN A 339 1.08 9.35 -4.86
N LYS A 340 1.96 10.35 -4.85
CA LYS A 340 2.54 10.92 -3.63
C LYS A 340 1.46 11.42 -2.66
N LEU A 341 0.44 12.09 -3.18
CA LEU A 341 -0.66 12.62 -2.35
C LEU A 341 -1.58 11.54 -1.78
N ARG A 342 -1.77 10.43 -2.50
CA ARG A 342 -2.66 9.35 -2.06
C ARG A 342 -1.94 8.22 -1.33
N ASN A 343 -0.62 8.05 -1.45
CA ASN A 343 0.10 6.94 -0.80
C ASN A 343 0.28 7.19 0.70
N ALA A 344 -0.23 6.29 1.55
CA ALA A 344 -0.11 6.40 3.01
C ALA A 344 1.35 6.32 3.48
N ASP A 345 2.17 5.44 2.88
CA ASP A 345 3.56 5.24 3.30
C ASP A 345 4.42 6.49 3.07
N ASN A 346 4.11 7.25 2.01
CA ASN A 346 4.76 8.52 1.71
C ASN A 346 4.57 9.55 2.85
N TYR A 347 3.44 9.52 3.57
CA TYR A 347 3.23 10.35 4.77
C TYR A 347 4.07 9.86 5.96
N ASN A 348 4.13 8.54 6.19
CA ASN A 348 4.96 7.92 7.22
C ASN A 348 6.44 8.27 7.02
N CYS A 349 6.97 8.02 5.83
CA CYS A 349 8.37 8.35 5.51
C CYS A 349 8.65 9.86 5.59
N PHE A 350 7.71 10.71 5.13
CA PHE A 350 7.87 12.16 5.24
C PHE A 350 7.99 12.64 6.69
N VAL A 351 7.04 12.29 7.56
CA VAL A 351 7.02 12.80 8.94
C VAL A 351 8.13 12.22 9.81
N THR A 352 8.53 10.96 9.58
CA THR A 352 9.67 10.36 10.27
C THR A 352 10.99 10.96 9.79
N GLN A 353 11.13 11.32 8.50
CA GLN A 353 12.28 12.07 8.01
C GLN A 353 12.32 13.49 8.60
N VAL A 354 11.19 14.19 8.70
CA VAL A 354 11.11 15.48 9.37
C VAL A 354 11.58 15.37 10.82
N TYR A 355 11.11 14.35 11.56
CA TYR A 355 11.55 14.12 12.93
C TYR A 355 13.06 13.91 13.01
N ALA A 356 13.60 12.96 12.24
CA ALA A 356 15.02 12.63 12.25
C ALA A 356 15.91 13.84 11.90
N SER A 357 15.45 14.72 11.00
CA SER A 357 16.22 15.88 10.56
C SER A 357 16.07 17.13 11.43
N THR A 358 15.07 17.21 12.30
CA THR A 358 14.76 18.44 13.05
C THR A 358 14.76 18.28 14.57
N GLN A 359 14.73 17.04 15.09
CA GLN A 359 14.58 16.77 16.52
C GLN A 359 15.77 16.03 17.17
N CYS A 360 16.80 15.63 16.43
CA CYS A 360 17.83 14.67 16.88
C CYS A 360 19.22 15.25 17.25
#